data_AF-A0A0C2J4B8-F1
#
_entry.id   AF-A0A0C2J4B8-F1
#
_cell.length_a   1.000
_cell.length_b   1.000
_cell.length_c   1.000
_cell.angle_alpha   90.00
_cell.angle_beta   90.00
_cell.angle_gamma   90.00
#
_symmetry.space_group_name_H-M   'P 1'
#
loop_
_entity.id
_entity.type
_entity.pdbx_description
1 polymer ?
#
loop_
_entity_poly.entity_id
_entity_poly.type
_entity_poly.pdbx_seq_one_letter_code
_entity_poly.pdbx_strand_id
1 'polypeptide(L)'
;MSLVMFSLLISSIFILKTSLEALPEFNTSFNVSLGNTRVTIELDLQHMEYRFSQTNNATFFNEHIKTLDINGSELIITFENVINESSSEIKCGFNDSEHEIEISGCYVSIQSNQTNSIGNYSIGYKFKLAKNTRYVLSEHQIPLNIDETEQGLEFYINRINITFRCFTQMCVLINQSLVPLTKEMNDSFEIYPCVNDGRSYSNLTDPYLSMDFDTECVTKTVFWTFRNILIILLFFLCATHVISDRQNIYRCFTVCSTSQEKDGRCAVKSISISLI
;
A
#
# COMPACT_ATOMS: atom_id res chain seq x y z
N MET A 1 53.81 0.86 -33.67
CA MET A 1 52.96 1.48 -32.64
C MET A 1 53.60 1.17 -31.29
N SER A 2 54.03 2.17 -30.54
CA SER A 2 54.79 1.98 -29.28
C SER A 2 53.92 1.32 -28.20
N LEU A 3 54.50 0.43 -27.38
CA LEU A 3 53.86 -0.18 -26.20
C LEU A 3 53.21 0.86 -25.27
N VAL A 4 53.75 2.08 -25.24
CA VAL A 4 53.22 3.21 -24.46
C VAL A 4 51.86 3.68 -25.00
N MET A 5 51.67 3.71 -26.32
CA MET A 5 50.38 4.10 -26.94
C MET A 5 49.29 3.06 -26.67
N PHE A 6 49.66 1.77 -26.62
CA PHE A 6 48.70 0.71 -26.33
C PHE A 6 48.24 0.73 -24.86
N SER A 7 49.16 1.02 -23.93
CA SER A 7 48.84 1.19 -22.51
C SER A 7 47.91 2.38 -22.24
N LEU A 8 48.15 3.52 -22.90
CA LEU A 8 47.29 4.71 -22.79
C LEU A 8 45.89 4.49 -23.38
N LEU A 9 45.78 3.69 -24.45
CA LEU A 9 44.49 3.31 -25.03
C LEU A 9 43.69 2.39 -24.10
N ILE A 10 44.33 1.40 -23.48
CA ILE A 10 43.64 0.51 -22.54
C ILE A 10 43.19 1.27 -21.29
N SER A 11 44.02 2.16 -20.74
CA SER A 11 43.66 2.93 -19.55
C SER A 11 42.51 3.91 -19.82
N SER A 12 42.51 4.59 -20.97
CA SER A 12 41.40 5.47 -21.38
C SER A 12 40.10 4.70 -21.61
N ILE A 13 40.13 3.51 -22.19
CA ILE A 13 38.94 2.64 -22.31
C ILE A 13 38.43 2.21 -20.92
N PHE A 14 39.33 1.89 -19.99
CA PHE A 14 38.94 1.51 -18.63
C PHE A 14 38.30 2.68 -17.87
N ILE A 15 38.83 3.90 -18.03
CA ILE A 15 38.27 5.14 -17.46
C ILE A 15 36.90 5.45 -18.09
N LEU A 16 36.76 5.28 -19.41
CA LEU A 16 35.48 5.45 -20.10
C LEU A 16 34.44 4.42 -19.63
N LYS A 17 34.82 3.16 -19.45
CA LYS A 17 33.90 2.12 -18.97
C LYS A 17 33.46 2.35 -17.53
N THR A 18 34.40 2.70 -16.64
CA THR A 18 34.07 3.02 -15.23
C THR A 18 33.28 4.32 -15.10
N SER A 19 33.45 5.29 -16.02
CA SER A 19 32.63 6.50 -16.06
C SER A 19 31.23 6.27 -16.66
N LEU A 20 31.04 5.23 -17.48
CA LEU A 20 29.75 4.90 -18.09
C LEU A 20 28.84 4.08 -17.15
N GLU A 21 29.42 3.32 -16.23
CA GLU A 21 28.69 2.51 -15.23
C GLU A 21 28.25 3.33 -13.99
N ALA A 22 28.61 4.61 -13.91
CA ALA A 22 28.26 5.50 -12.81
C ALA A 22 27.30 6.63 -13.21
N LEU A 23 26.50 6.43 -14.26
CA LEU A 23 25.38 7.33 -14.50
C LEU A 23 24.40 7.15 -13.34
N PRO A 24 24.04 8.24 -12.63
CA PRO A 24 23.11 8.14 -11.51
C PRO A 24 21.80 7.57 -12.04
N GLU A 25 21.38 6.41 -11.51
CA GLU A 25 20.00 5.95 -11.70
C GLU A 25 19.11 7.04 -11.10
N PHE A 26 18.38 7.76 -11.95
CA PHE A 26 17.40 8.74 -11.51
C PHE A 26 16.20 7.99 -10.96
N ASN A 27 16.31 7.45 -9.76
CA ASN A 27 15.17 6.84 -9.09
C ASN A 27 14.47 7.94 -8.29
N THR A 28 13.25 8.30 -8.68
CA THR A 28 12.45 9.24 -7.90
C THR A 28 11.82 8.48 -6.74
N SER A 29 12.16 8.86 -5.52
CA SER A 29 11.61 8.25 -4.30
C SER A 29 10.67 9.21 -3.61
N PHE A 30 9.43 8.77 -3.43
CA PHE A 30 8.38 9.52 -2.77
C PHE A 30 7.99 8.81 -1.48
N ASN A 31 8.04 9.53 -0.37
CA ASN A 31 7.56 9.06 0.91
C ASN A 31 6.22 9.72 1.19
N VAL A 32 5.15 8.94 1.13
CA VAL A 32 3.79 9.44 1.35
C VAL A 32 3.23 8.87 2.64
N SER A 33 2.64 9.73 3.46
CA SER A 33 1.96 9.34 4.70
C SER A 33 0.46 9.49 4.53
N LEU A 34 -0.27 8.44 4.88
CA LEU A 34 -1.70 8.26 4.63
C LEU A 34 -2.39 7.84 5.92
N GLY A 35 -2.92 8.79 6.67
CA GLY A 35 -3.39 8.53 8.03
C GLY A 35 -2.30 7.87 8.88
N ASN A 36 -2.46 6.57 9.17
CA ASN A 36 -1.49 5.78 9.94
C ASN A 36 -0.53 4.94 9.06
N THR A 37 -0.75 4.92 7.75
CA THR A 37 0.02 4.15 6.77
C THR A 37 1.17 5.01 6.25
N ARG A 38 2.37 4.44 6.15
CA ARG A 38 3.49 5.04 5.42
C ARG A 38 3.80 4.17 4.21
N VAL A 39 3.90 4.80 3.06
CA VAL A 39 4.27 4.14 1.80
C VAL A 39 5.47 4.87 1.19
N THR A 40 6.46 4.10 0.80
CA THR A 40 7.57 4.57 -0.02
C THR A 40 7.36 4.05 -1.44
N ILE A 41 7.32 4.96 -2.39
CA ILE A 41 7.16 4.66 -3.82
C ILE A 41 8.45 5.09 -4.49
N GLU A 42 9.22 4.12 -5.00
CA GLU A 42 10.33 4.39 -5.88
C GLU A 42 9.84 4.16 -7.31
N LEU A 43 9.83 5.23 -8.09
CA LEU A 43 9.38 5.23 -9.47
C LEU A 43 10.59 5.48 -10.39
N ASP A 44 10.77 4.56 -11.32
CA ASP A 44 11.73 4.64 -12.41
C ASP A 44 10.95 4.43 -13.71
N LEU A 45 10.46 5.55 -14.25
CA LEU A 45 9.73 5.61 -15.50
C LEU A 45 10.72 5.81 -16.65
N GLN A 46 10.77 4.87 -17.60
CA GLN A 46 11.58 5.07 -18.79
C GLN A 46 11.03 6.25 -19.61
N HIS A 47 9.73 6.19 -19.95
CA HIS A 47 8.98 7.33 -20.48
C HIS A 47 7.47 7.07 -20.45
N MET A 48 6.68 8.12 -20.50
CA MET A 48 5.28 8.12 -20.86
C MET A 48 5.15 8.77 -22.23
N GLU A 49 4.57 8.08 -23.19
CA GLU A 49 4.29 8.60 -24.52
C GLU A 49 2.79 8.81 -24.70
N TYR A 50 2.42 9.97 -25.23
CA TYR A 50 1.06 10.27 -25.60
C TYR A 50 1.00 10.64 -27.08
N ARG A 51 0.10 10.04 -27.84
CA ARG A 51 -0.10 10.29 -29.28
C ARG A 51 -1.48 10.92 -29.51
N PHE A 52 -1.52 12.22 -29.81
CA PHE A 52 -2.75 12.93 -30.22
C PHE A 52 -3.09 12.67 -31.69
N SER A 53 -2.05 12.60 -32.52
CA SER A 53 -2.12 12.34 -33.96
C SER A 53 -0.72 11.97 -34.45
N GLN A 54 -0.59 11.68 -35.75
CA GLN A 54 0.70 11.34 -36.37
C GLN A 54 1.78 12.43 -36.20
N THR A 55 1.38 13.69 -36.03
CA THR A 55 2.32 14.83 -35.93
C THR A 55 2.33 15.50 -34.57
N ASN A 56 1.47 15.07 -33.63
CA ASN A 56 1.33 15.69 -32.32
C ASN A 56 1.45 14.62 -31.24
N ASN A 57 2.62 14.57 -30.62
CA ASN A 57 2.91 13.68 -29.51
C ASN A 57 3.48 14.48 -28.32
N ALA A 58 3.37 13.89 -27.14
CA ALA A 58 4.06 14.37 -25.95
C ALA A 58 4.81 13.20 -25.33
N THR A 59 6.03 13.45 -24.88
CA THR A 59 6.85 12.46 -24.20
C THR A 59 7.34 13.02 -22.88
N PHE A 60 7.15 12.27 -21.82
CA PHE A 60 7.55 12.62 -20.47
C PHE A 60 8.50 11.56 -19.92
N PHE A 61 9.67 11.97 -19.46
CA PHE A 61 10.64 11.10 -18.82
C PHE A 61 10.55 11.25 -17.30
N ASN A 62 11.28 10.42 -16.55
CA ASN A 62 11.28 10.47 -15.09
C ASN A 62 11.70 11.84 -14.54
N GLU A 63 12.64 12.54 -15.18
CA GLU A 63 13.06 13.89 -14.79
C GLU A 63 11.97 14.96 -14.98
N HIS A 64 10.91 14.65 -15.73
CA HIS A 64 9.76 15.54 -15.90
C HIS A 64 8.72 15.37 -14.78
N ILE A 65 8.86 14.39 -13.88
CA ILE A 65 7.95 14.22 -12.74
C ILE A 65 8.20 15.37 -11.76
N LYS A 66 7.20 16.23 -11.61
CA LYS A 66 7.28 17.40 -10.73
C LYS A 66 6.74 17.11 -9.34
N THR A 67 5.58 16.46 -9.26
CA THR A 67 4.94 16.11 -7.99
C THR A 67 4.33 14.72 -8.05
N LEU A 68 4.44 13.98 -6.95
CA LEU A 68 3.59 12.86 -6.61
C LEU A 68 3.09 13.12 -5.19
N ASP A 69 1.80 13.37 -5.06
CA ASP A 69 1.18 13.78 -3.80
C ASP A 69 -0.16 13.07 -3.59
N ILE A 70 -0.59 12.99 -2.34
CA ILE A 70 -1.92 12.50 -1.99
C ILE A 70 -2.65 13.57 -1.19
N ASN A 71 -3.68 14.16 -1.81
CA ASN A 71 -4.49 15.22 -1.24
C ASN A 71 -5.88 14.67 -0.88
N GLY A 72 -6.07 14.32 0.39
CA GLY A 72 -7.32 13.72 0.86
C GLY A 72 -7.54 12.33 0.25
N SER A 73 -8.55 12.21 -0.62
CA SER A 73 -8.89 10.97 -1.33
C SER A 73 -8.41 10.97 -2.78
N GLU A 74 -7.42 11.78 -3.13
CA GLU A 74 -6.90 11.88 -4.50
C GLU A 74 -5.39 11.69 -4.51
N LEU A 75 -4.92 10.77 -5.35
CA LEU A 75 -3.51 10.65 -5.75
C LEU A 75 -3.28 11.52 -6.99
N ILE A 76 -2.30 12.42 -6.92
CA ILE A 76 -2.01 13.39 -7.98
C ILE A 76 -0.56 13.25 -8.41
N ILE A 77 -0.34 12.97 -9.70
CA ILE A 77 0.97 12.92 -10.33
C ILE A 77 1.01 14.00 -11.41
N THR A 78 2.00 14.90 -11.35
CA THR A 78 2.18 15.94 -12.37
C THR A 78 3.51 15.79 -13.10
N PHE A 79 3.45 15.99 -14.41
CA PHE A 79 4.60 16.02 -15.29
C PHE A 79 4.70 17.39 -15.96
N GLU A 80 5.92 17.93 -16.06
CA GLU A 80 6.20 19.18 -16.74
C GLU A 80 7.48 19.05 -17.56
N ASN A 81 7.36 19.20 -18.88
CA ASN A 81 8.51 19.27 -19.78
C ASN A 81 8.67 20.72 -20.23
N VAL A 82 9.64 21.41 -19.62
CA VAL A 82 9.91 22.83 -19.85
C VAL A 82 10.37 23.11 -21.29
N ILE A 83 11.03 22.15 -21.95
CA ILE A 83 11.58 22.33 -23.30
C ILE A 83 10.45 22.40 -24.34
N ASN A 84 9.49 21.48 -24.24
CA ASN A 84 8.35 21.41 -25.16
C ASN A 84 7.14 22.20 -24.66
N GLU A 85 7.26 22.80 -23.47
CA GLU A 85 6.18 23.44 -22.74
C GLU A 85 4.94 22.52 -22.62
N SER A 86 5.19 21.23 -22.45
CA SER A 86 4.15 20.20 -22.34
C SER A 86 3.91 19.83 -20.88
N SER A 87 2.67 19.50 -20.55
CA SER A 87 2.29 19.09 -19.18
C SER A 87 1.34 17.91 -19.20
N SER A 88 1.37 17.13 -18.11
CA SER A 88 0.41 16.08 -17.86
C SER A 88 0.05 16.04 -16.38
N GLU A 89 -1.21 15.78 -16.07
CA GLU A 89 -1.71 15.56 -14.73
C GLU A 89 -2.52 14.27 -14.69
N ILE A 90 -2.16 13.36 -13.79
CA ILE A 90 -2.89 12.13 -13.51
C ILE A 90 -3.48 12.26 -12.10
N LYS A 91 -4.81 12.31 -12.02
CA LYS A 91 -5.58 12.36 -10.77
C LYS A 91 -6.36 11.07 -10.60
N CYS A 92 -6.08 10.31 -9.56
CA CYS A 92 -6.81 9.09 -9.26
C CYS A 92 -7.54 9.20 -7.92
N GLY A 93 -8.73 8.61 -7.84
CA GLY A 93 -9.36 8.32 -6.55
C GLY A 93 -8.47 7.39 -5.74
N PHE A 94 -8.33 7.70 -4.46
CA PHE A 94 -7.45 7.04 -3.52
C PHE A 94 -8.23 6.72 -2.24
N ASN A 95 -8.24 5.45 -1.84
CA ASN A 95 -8.92 4.99 -0.64
C ASN A 95 -8.01 4.12 0.21
N ASP A 96 -7.83 4.52 1.48
CA ASP A 96 -6.96 3.84 2.46
C ASP A 96 -7.81 3.04 3.45
N SER A 97 -7.88 1.72 3.29
CA SER A 97 -8.58 0.83 4.22
C SER A 97 -7.63 0.27 5.29
N GLU A 98 -8.10 -0.59 6.20
CA GLU A 98 -7.22 -1.19 7.21
C GLU A 98 -6.12 -2.07 6.58
N HIS A 99 -6.46 -2.85 5.55
CA HIS A 99 -5.58 -3.88 4.99
C HIS A 99 -5.06 -3.56 3.59
N GLU A 100 -5.70 -2.63 2.90
CA GLU A 100 -5.47 -2.39 1.48
C GLU A 100 -5.54 -0.92 1.11
N ILE A 101 -4.83 -0.56 0.05
CA ILE A 101 -4.96 0.71 -0.66
C ILE A 101 -5.65 0.44 -1.98
N GLU A 102 -6.62 1.27 -2.31
CA GLU A 102 -7.34 1.23 -3.57
C GLU A 102 -7.06 2.52 -4.36
N ILE A 103 -6.62 2.36 -5.62
CA ILE A 103 -6.42 3.44 -6.58
C ILE A 103 -7.38 3.20 -7.73
N SER A 104 -8.26 4.16 -8.03
CA SER A 104 -9.30 3.95 -9.06
C SER A 104 -9.75 5.26 -9.71
N GLY A 105 -10.50 5.16 -10.81
CA GLY A 105 -11.14 6.32 -11.44
C GLY A 105 -10.14 7.40 -11.84
N CYS A 106 -9.04 7.00 -12.47
CA CYS A 106 -7.99 7.94 -12.83
C CYS A 106 -8.44 8.83 -13.98
N TYR A 107 -8.22 10.14 -13.83
CA TYR A 107 -8.44 11.16 -14.84
C TYR A 107 -7.09 11.73 -15.26
N VAL A 108 -6.82 11.67 -16.56
CA VAL A 108 -5.55 12.08 -17.15
C VAL A 108 -5.79 13.30 -18.04
N SER A 109 -5.13 14.41 -17.71
CA SER A 109 -5.14 15.65 -18.49
C SER A 109 -3.77 15.82 -19.12
N ILE A 110 -3.68 15.93 -20.45
CA ILE A 110 -2.41 16.05 -21.18
C ILE A 110 -2.47 17.24 -22.11
N GLN A 111 -1.41 18.04 -22.11
CA GLN A 111 -1.21 19.15 -23.03
C GLN A 111 0.17 19.03 -23.67
N SER A 112 0.24 18.78 -24.98
CA SER A 112 1.52 18.57 -25.66
C SER A 112 2.34 19.84 -25.90
N ASN A 113 1.74 21.03 -25.85
CA ASN A 113 2.39 22.33 -25.77
C ASN A 113 1.37 23.41 -25.33
N GLN A 114 1.83 24.63 -25.03
CA GLN A 114 0.94 25.72 -24.57
C GLN A 114 -0.17 26.12 -25.54
N THR A 115 0.01 25.89 -26.84
CA THR A 115 -0.97 26.28 -27.88
C THR A 115 -2.01 25.20 -28.16
N ASN A 116 -1.71 23.95 -27.82
CA ASN A 116 -2.57 22.81 -28.07
C ASN A 116 -3.66 22.69 -27.02
N SER A 117 -4.82 22.16 -27.42
CA SER A 117 -5.91 21.83 -26.52
C SER A 117 -5.50 20.73 -25.54
N ILE A 118 -6.02 20.82 -24.31
CA ILE A 118 -5.83 19.79 -23.28
C ILE A 118 -6.70 18.57 -23.62
N GLY A 119 -6.06 17.43 -23.85
CA GLY A 119 -6.72 16.12 -23.94
C GLY A 119 -7.07 15.61 -22.55
N ASN A 120 -8.27 15.06 -22.40
CA ASN A 120 -8.81 14.61 -21.12
C ASN A 120 -9.34 13.18 -21.25
N TYR A 121 -8.87 12.28 -20.39
CA TYR A 121 -9.16 10.85 -20.49
C TYR A 121 -9.46 10.25 -19.12
N SER A 122 -10.46 9.37 -19.07
CA SER A 122 -10.74 8.57 -17.87
C SER A 122 -10.22 7.15 -18.05
N ILE A 123 -9.52 6.64 -17.04
CA ILE A 123 -9.05 5.26 -16.96
C ILE A 123 -9.88 4.56 -15.87
N GLY A 124 -10.68 3.59 -16.28
CA GLY A 124 -11.60 2.83 -15.42
C GLY A 124 -10.93 1.79 -14.53
N TYR A 125 -9.61 1.59 -14.63
CA TYR A 125 -8.90 0.60 -13.83
C TYR A 125 -8.96 0.87 -12.35
N LYS A 126 -9.01 -0.22 -11.61
CA LYS A 126 -9.08 -0.24 -10.16
C LYS A 126 -7.98 -1.13 -9.62
N PHE A 127 -6.94 -0.53 -9.08
CA PHE A 127 -5.82 -1.24 -8.47
C PHE A 127 -6.07 -1.40 -6.98
N LYS A 128 -5.88 -2.62 -6.47
CA LYS A 128 -5.91 -2.90 -5.03
C LYS A 128 -4.58 -3.49 -4.58
N LEU A 129 -3.97 -2.83 -3.60
CA LEU A 129 -2.65 -3.13 -3.08
C LEU A 129 -2.77 -3.50 -1.60
N ALA A 130 -2.43 -4.74 -1.26
CA ALA A 130 -2.41 -5.21 0.11
C ALA A 130 -1.23 -4.60 0.87
N LYS A 131 -1.49 -3.96 2.01
CA LYS A 131 -0.48 -3.23 2.81
C LYS A 131 0.57 -4.14 3.44
N ASN A 132 0.29 -5.43 3.54
CA ASN A 132 1.24 -6.42 4.01
C ASN A 132 2.20 -6.89 2.90
N THR A 133 2.12 -6.33 1.69
CA THR A 133 2.89 -6.78 0.52
C THR A 133 3.75 -5.68 -0.05
N ARG A 134 5.04 -5.94 -0.25
CA ARG A 134 5.90 -5.08 -1.08
C ARG A 134 5.74 -5.46 -2.54
N TYR A 135 5.52 -4.47 -3.40
CA TYR A 135 5.34 -4.68 -4.84
C TYR A 135 6.57 -4.21 -5.60
N VAL A 136 7.13 -5.06 -6.44
CA VAL A 136 8.21 -4.73 -7.37
C VAL A 136 7.74 -5.05 -8.78
N LEU A 137 7.52 -4.03 -9.59
CA LEU A 137 7.14 -4.13 -10.99
C LEU A 137 8.34 -3.68 -11.82
N SER A 138 8.77 -4.47 -12.80
CA SER A 138 9.92 -4.12 -13.65
C SER A 138 9.67 -4.46 -15.11
N GLU A 139 10.16 -3.62 -16.02
CA GLU A 139 10.08 -3.81 -17.47
C GLU A 139 8.64 -3.99 -17.97
N HIS A 140 7.74 -3.07 -17.61
CA HIS A 140 6.34 -3.12 -18.02
C HIS A 140 6.03 -2.06 -19.06
N GLN A 141 5.21 -2.44 -20.04
CA GLN A 141 4.60 -1.54 -21.01
C GLN A 141 3.09 -1.58 -20.78
N ILE A 142 2.48 -0.42 -20.55
CA ILE A 142 1.04 -0.28 -20.33
C ILE A 142 0.46 0.56 -21.47
N PRO A 143 0.03 -0.08 -22.57
CA PRO A 143 -0.66 0.61 -23.65
C PRO A 143 -2.12 0.86 -23.25
N LEU A 144 -2.58 2.09 -23.41
CA LEU A 144 -3.97 2.51 -23.23
C LEU A 144 -4.47 3.12 -24.54
N ASN A 145 -5.35 2.41 -25.23
CA ASN A 145 -5.98 2.91 -26.45
C ASN A 145 -7.11 3.84 -26.05
N ILE A 146 -7.09 5.06 -26.58
CA ILE A 146 -8.07 6.11 -26.25
C ILE A 146 -9.30 5.98 -27.13
N ASP A 147 -9.09 5.69 -28.41
CA ASP A 147 -10.13 5.48 -29.40
C ASP A 147 -9.75 4.37 -30.37
N GLU A 148 -10.60 4.11 -31.37
CA GLU A 148 -10.32 3.15 -32.46
C GLU A 148 -9.23 3.66 -33.44
N THR A 149 -8.71 4.87 -33.24
CA THR A 149 -7.69 5.48 -34.09
C THR A 149 -6.28 5.19 -33.54
N GLU A 150 -5.27 5.88 -34.07
CA GLU A 150 -3.88 5.76 -33.61
C GLU A 150 -3.62 6.58 -32.31
N GLN A 151 -4.66 7.09 -31.64
CA GLN A 151 -4.51 7.81 -30.38
C GLN A 151 -4.34 6.85 -29.20
N GLY A 152 -3.30 7.09 -28.43
CA GLY A 152 -2.99 6.25 -27.30
C GLY A 152 -2.10 6.94 -26.27
N LEU A 153 -2.18 6.42 -25.06
CA LEU A 153 -1.32 6.75 -23.95
C LEU A 153 -0.56 5.49 -23.57
N GLU A 154 0.76 5.58 -23.48
CA GLU A 154 1.61 4.44 -23.21
C GLU A 154 2.61 4.74 -22.11
N PHE A 155 2.66 3.87 -21.11
CA PHE A 155 3.64 3.96 -20.02
C PHE A 155 4.71 2.89 -20.21
N TYR A 156 5.96 3.32 -20.30
CA TYR A 156 7.13 2.45 -20.27
C TYR A 156 7.79 2.56 -18.90
N ILE A 157 7.53 1.55 -18.08
CA ILE A 157 7.98 1.48 -16.70
C ILE A 157 9.22 0.59 -16.66
N ASN A 158 10.35 1.17 -16.27
CA ASN A 158 11.56 0.39 -16.03
C ASN A 158 11.43 -0.33 -14.68
N ARG A 159 11.05 0.42 -13.63
CA ARG A 159 10.80 -0.15 -12.31
C ARG A 159 9.84 0.69 -11.46
N ILE A 160 8.96 0.02 -10.73
CA ILE A 160 8.17 0.58 -9.62
C ILE A 160 8.40 -0.31 -8.41
N ASN A 161 8.79 0.29 -7.28
CA ASN A 161 8.87 -0.38 -6.00
C ASN A 161 7.96 0.33 -5.00
N ILE A 162 6.86 -0.32 -4.62
CA ILE A 162 5.90 0.17 -3.61
C ILE A 162 6.15 -0.60 -2.33
N THR A 163 6.64 0.09 -1.32
CA THR A 163 6.96 -0.49 -0.03
C THR A 163 6.07 0.12 1.03
N PHE A 164 5.17 -0.70 1.59
CA PHE A 164 4.38 -0.32 2.75
C PHE A 164 5.16 -0.55 4.03
N ARG A 165 4.89 0.24 5.06
CA ARG A 165 5.38 -0.06 6.40
C ARG A 165 4.85 -1.43 6.85
N CYS A 166 5.72 -2.26 7.42
CA CYS A 166 5.36 -3.58 7.99
C CYS A 166 4.98 -4.68 7.00
N PHE A 167 5.38 -4.59 5.73
CA PHE A 167 5.12 -5.66 4.76
C PHE A 167 5.75 -6.99 5.20
N THR A 168 5.04 -8.11 5.01
CA THR A 168 5.48 -9.48 5.31
C THR A 168 5.58 -10.37 4.06
N GLN A 169 5.05 -9.88 2.94
CA GLN A 169 5.01 -10.58 1.66
C GLN A 169 5.67 -9.73 0.58
N MET A 170 6.12 -10.38 -0.49
CA MET A 170 6.66 -9.71 -1.67
C MET A 170 5.95 -10.21 -2.92
N CYS A 171 5.58 -9.27 -3.78
CA CYS A 171 4.98 -9.48 -5.08
C CYS A 171 5.93 -8.94 -6.15
N VAL A 172 6.43 -9.81 -7.02
CA VAL A 172 7.38 -9.47 -8.08
C VAL A 172 6.78 -9.72 -9.45
N LEU A 173 6.69 -8.65 -10.23
CA LEU A 173 6.21 -8.64 -11.60
C LEU A 173 7.39 -8.18 -12.47
N ILE A 174 7.84 -9.01 -13.40
CA ILE A 174 8.97 -8.71 -14.28
C ILE A 174 8.60 -9.10 -15.70
N ASN A 175 8.85 -8.20 -16.66
CA ASN A 175 8.75 -8.43 -18.10
C ASN A 175 7.43 -9.09 -18.51
N GLN A 176 6.35 -8.62 -17.91
CA GLN A 176 5.02 -8.95 -18.36
C GLN A 176 4.51 -7.75 -19.12
N SER A 177 4.14 -7.95 -20.37
CA SER A 177 3.02 -7.17 -20.87
C SER A 177 1.88 -7.49 -19.91
N LEU A 178 1.51 -6.50 -19.06
CA LEU A 178 0.23 -6.54 -18.39
C LEU A 178 -0.75 -6.87 -19.50
N VAL A 179 -1.36 -8.07 -19.43
CA VAL A 179 -2.18 -8.66 -20.49
C VAL A 179 -2.88 -7.50 -21.18
N PRO A 180 -2.53 -7.18 -22.44
CA PRO A 180 -2.81 -5.87 -23.00
C PRO A 180 -4.27 -5.64 -22.72
N LEU A 181 -4.53 -4.65 -21.85
CA LEU A 181 -5.85 -4.34 -21.37
C LEU A 181 -6.53 -3.69 -22.57
N THR A 182 -6.86 -4.54 -23.53
CA THR A 182 -7.59 -4.28 -24.77
C THR A 182 -9.06 -4.04 -24.46
N LYS A 183 -9.42 -4.07 -23.17
CA LYS A 183 -10.66 -3.53 -22.67
C LYS A 183 -10.63 -2.02 -22.81
N GLU A 184 -11.75 -1.48 -23.27
CA GLU A 184 -11.96 -0.06 -23.45
C GLU A 184 -11.58 0.71 -22.18
N MET A 185 -11.04 1.92 -22.32
CA MET A 185 -10.65 2.79 -21.20
C MET A 185 -11.74 2.94 -20.12
N ASN A 186 -13.01 2.78 -20.49
CA ASN A 186 -14.18 2.92 -19.62
C ASN A 186 -14.55 1.65 -18.84
N ASP A 187 -13.95 0.51 -19.14
CA ASP A 187 -14.23 -0.73 -18.43
C ASP A 187 -13.65 -0.68 -17.00
N SER A 188 -14.51 -0.94 -16.02
CA SER A 188 -14.08 -1.10 -14.63
C SER A 188 -13.39 -2.46 -14.45
N PHE A 189 -12.08 -2.51 -14.68
CA PHE A 189 -11.29 -3.72 -14.46
C PHE A 189 -10.54 -3.64 -13.13
N GLU A 190 -10.76 -4.64 -12.27
CA GLU A 190 -10.09 -4.75 -10.99
C GLU A 190 -8.79 -5.54 -11.12
N ILE A 191 -7.69 -4.92 -10.70
CA ILE A 191 -6.34 -5.47 -10.76
C ILE A 191 -5.86 -5.68 -9.32
N TYR A 192 -5.73 -6.95 -8.94
CA TYR A 192 -4.93 -7.37 -7.79
C TYR A 192 -3.61 -7.96 -8.28
N PRO A 193 -2.49 -7.23 -8.14
CA PRO A 193 -1.19 -7.76 -8.49
C PRO A 193 -0.88 -9.03 -7.66
N CYS A 194 -0.34 -10.07 -8.30
CA CYS A 194 -0.06 -11.38 -7.72
C CYS A 194 -1.28 -12.24 -7.29
N VAL A 195 -2.52 -11.83 -7.58
CA VAL A 195 -3.70 -12.69 -7.38
C VAL A 195 -4.32 -13.06 -8.73
N ASN A 196 -4.56 -12.06 -9.58
CA ASN A 196 -5.30 -12.25 -10.83
C ASN A 196 -4.43 -12.83 -11.96
N ASP A 197 -3.10 -12.83 -11.81
CA ASP A 197 -2.12 -13.29 -12.80
C ASP A 197 -1.66 -14.75 -12.59
N GLY A 198 -2.22 -15.44 -11.58
CA GLY A 198 -1.88 -16.82 -11.24
C GLY A 198 -0.50 -16.98 -10.59
N ARG A 199 0.16 -15.89 -10.19
CA ARG A 199 1.43 -15.94 -9.46
C ARG A 199 1.18 -16.14 -7.96
N SER A 200 2.23 -16.61 -7.28
CA SER A 200 2.21 -16.78 -5.83
C SER A 200 3.09 -15.74 -5.18
N TYR A 201 2.63 -15.20 -4.04
CA TYR A 201 3.44 -14.40 -3.15
C TYR A 201 4.69 -15.17 -2.72
N SER A 202 5.84 -14.50 -2.69
CA SER A 202 7.00 -15.01 -1.97
C SER A 202 6.95 -14.50 -0.53
N ASN A 203 7.03 -15.42 0.43
CA ASN A 203 7.22 -15.05 1.82
C ASN A 203 8.65 -14.52 2.00
N LEU A 204 8.80 -13.47 2.82
CA LEU A 204 10.10 -12.98 3.30
C LEU A 204 10.68 -13.97 4.32
N THR A 205 10.93 -15.20 3.90
CA THR A 205 11.68 -16.19 4.69
C THR A 205 13.18 -16.08 4.42
N ASP A 206 13.60 -15.22 3.49
CA ASP A 206 15.00 -14.98 3.21
C ASP A 206 15.60 -14.05 4.29
N PRO A 207 16.48 -14.56 5.17
CA PRO A 207 17.09 -13.77 6.25
C PRO A 207 17.93 -12.60 5.75
N TYR A 208 18.27 -12.54 4.46
CA TYR A 208 19.03 -11.44 3.88
C TYR A 208 18.16 -10.22 3.49
N LEU A 209 16.84 -10.36 3.46
CA LEU A 209 15.89 -9.26 3.19
C LEU A 209 15.39 -8.56 4.46
N SER A 210 15.84 -8.96 5.65
CA SER A 210 15.37 -8.42 6.94
C SER A 210 16.06 -7.14 7.38
N MET A 211 16.77 -6.43 6.50
CA MET A 211 17.42 -5.18 6.87
C MET A 211 16.36 -4.10 7.09
N ASP A 212 16.14 -3.79 8.37
CA ASP A 212 15.26 -2.77 8.94
C ASP A 212 13.76 -3.13 9.04
N PHE A 213 13.48 -4.33 9.56
CA PHE A 213 12.14 -4.63 10.06
C PHE A 213 11.86 -3.79 11.32
N ASP A 214 11.19 -2.66 11.09
CA ASP A 214 10.81 -1.67 12.10
C ASP A 214 10.06 -2.37 13.25
N THR A 215 10.68 -2.41 14.45
CA THR A 215 10.15 -3.13 15.62
C THR A 215 8.76 -2.63 16.05
N GLU A 216 8.37 -1.43 15.62
CA GLU A 216 7.02 -0.87 15.81
C GLU A 216 5.92 -1.75 15.18
N CYS A 217 6.22 -2.49 14.12
CA CYS A 217 5.25 -3.34 13.41
C CYS A 217 4.81 -4.56 14.24
N VAL A 218 5.76 -5.22 14.90
CA VAL A 218 5.49 -6.42 15.72
C VAL A 218 4.75 -6.03 17.00
N THR A 219 5.08 -4.88 17.58
CA THR A 219 4.51 -4.45 18.85
C THR A 219 3.03 -4.09 18.74
N LYS A 220 2.55 -3.50 17.63
CA LYS A 220 1.12 -3.15 17.50
C LYS A 220 0.20 -4.37 17.51
N THR A 221 0.56 -5.42 16.78
CA THR A 221 -0.26 -6.66 16.72
C THR A 221 -0.24 -7.40 18.06
N VAL A 222 0.94 -7.48 18.70
CA VAL A 222 1.08 -8.11 20.03
C VAL A 222 0.37 -7.29 21.11
N PHE A 223 0.42 -5.96 21.03
CA PHE A 223 -0.22 -5.09 22.02
C PHE A 223 -1.74 -5.18 21.97
N TRP A 224 -2.35 -5.23 20.77
CA TRP A 224 -3.79 -5.40 20.63
C TRP A 224 -4.28 -6.74 21.19
N THR A 225 -3.56 -7.82 20.92
CA THR A 225 -3.90 -9.14 21.46
C THR A 225 -3.74 -9.17 22.98
N PHE A 226 -2.64 -8.63 23.53
CA PHE A 226 -2.45 -8.53 24.98
C PHE A 226 -3.51 -7.69 25.68
N ARG A 227 -3.88 -6.53 25.11
CA ARG A 227 -4.94 -5.67 25.66
C ARG A 227 -6.28 -6.41 25.70
N ASN A 228 -6.64 -7.12 24.63
CA ASN A 228 -7.89 -7.88 24.59
C ASN A 228 -7.87 -9.05 25.60
N ILE A 229 -6.75 -9.77 25.71
CA ILE A 229 -6.57 -10.84 26.70
C ILE A 229 -6.69 -10.29 28.13
N LEU A 230 -6.08 -9.13 28.41
CA LEU A 230 -6.14 -8.49 29.73
C LEU A 230 -7.58 -8.09 30.10
N ILE A 231 -8.35 -7.52 29.16
CA ILE A 231 -9.76 -7.17 29.39
C ILE A 231 -10.59 -8.41 29.73
N ILE A 232 -10.39 -9.50 28.98
CA ILE A 232 -11.07 -10.77 29.22
C ILE A 232 -10.72 -11.33 30.61
N LEU A 233 -9.43 -11.31 30.99
CA LEU A 233 -8.97 -11.76 32.31
C LEU A 233 -9.59 -10.93 33.45
N LEU A 234 -9.64 -9.60 33.31
CA LEU A 234 -10.28 -8.73 34.29
C LEU A 234 -11.78 -9.02 34.43
N PHE A 235 -12.47 -9.31 33.32
CA PHE A 235 -13.87 -9.70 33.35
C PHE A 235 -14.10 -11.01 34.13
N PHE A 236 -13.25 -12.02 33.91
CA PHE A 236 -13.31 -13.28 34.66
C PHE A 236 -13.05 -13.09 36.16
N LEU A 237 -12.06 -12.25 36.53
CA LEU A 237 -11.79 -11.94 37.93
C LEU A 237 -12.96 -11.23 38.61
N CYS A 238 -13.64 -10.30 37.92
CA CYS A 238 -14.85 -9.67 38.44
C CYS A 238 -15.99 -10.69 38.61
N ALA A 239 -16.19 -11.58 37.63
CA ALA A 239 -17.24 -12.60 37.70
C ALA A 239 -17.02 -13.58 38.86
N THR A 240 -15.78 -14.02 39.11
CA THR A 240 -15.48 -14.93 40.23
C THR A 240 -15.67 -14.24 41.58
N HIS A 241 -15.34 -12.95 41.70
CA HIS A 241 -15.63 -12.16 42.90
C HIS A 241 -17.14 -12.08 43.19
N VAL A 242 -17.97 -11.77 42.19
CA VAL A 242 -19.43 -11.72 42.34
C VAL A 242 -20.03 -13.07 42.75
N ILE A 243 -19.51 -14.18 42.19
CA ILE A 243 -19.95 -15.53 42.56
C ILE A 243 -19.55 -15.85 44.00
N SER A 244 -18.33 -15.51 44.42
CA SER A 244 -17.84 -15.70 45.79
C SER A 244 -18.67 -14.92 46.81
N ASP A 245 -18.99 -13.66 46.52
CA ASP A 245 -19.84 -12.83 47.39
C ASP A 245 -21.26 -13.38 47.50
N ARG A 246 -21.84 -13.89 46.40
CA ARG A 246 -23.12 -14.61 46.46
C ARG A 246 -23.02 -15.85 47.32
N GLN A 247 -21.97 -16.67 47.19
CA GLN A 247 -21.79 -17.85 48.02
C GLN A 247 -21.61 -17.50 49.51
N ASN A 248 -20.96 -16.39 49.84
CA ASN A 248 -20.84 -15.90 51.21
C ASN A 248 -22.20 -15.45 51.78
N ILE A 249 -23.04 -14.77 50.98
CA ILE A 249 -24.42 -14.44 51.36
C ILE A 249 -25.23 -15.73 51.62
N TYR A 250 -25.13 -16.74 50.75
CA TYR A 250 -25.81 -18.02 50.95
C TYR A 250 -25.29 -18.79 52.17
N ARG A 251 -23.98 -18.76 52.45
CA ARG A 251 -23.41 -19.40 53.66
C ARG A 251 -23.87 -18.74 54.96
N CYS A 252 -23.97 -17.41 55.00
CA CYS A 252 -24.56 -16.71 56.14
C CYS A 252 -26.03 -17.11 56.36
N PHE A 253 -26.78 -17.31 55.27
CA PHE A 253 -28.17 -17.76 55.36
C PHE A 253 -28.30 -19.18 55.94
N THR A 254 -27.41 -20.10 55.56
CA THR A 254 -27.45 -21.48 56.08
C THR A 254 -27.03 -21.56 57.55
N VAL A 255 -26.04 -20.78 57.99
CA VAL A 255 -25.56 -20.80 59.39
C VAL A 255 -26.60 -20.24 60.38
N CYS A 256 -27.45 -19.28 59.96
CA CYS A 256 -28.54 -18.80 60.81
C CYS A 256 -29.69 -19.81 60.98
N SER A 257 -29.82 -20.81 60.10
CA SER A 257 -30.90 -21.81 60.19
C SER A 257 -30.63 -22.94 61.19
N THR A 258 -29.41 -23.07 61.71
CA THR A 258 -29.01 -24.18 62.60
C THR A 258 -28.82 -23.79 64.07
N SER A 259 -29.14 -22.56 64.47
CA SER A 259 -29.06 -22.15 65.88
C SER A 259 -30.45 -22.02 66.52
N GLN A 260 -31.11 -23.16 66.78
CA GLN A 260 -31.93 -23.35 67.99
C GLN A 260 -32.38 -24.80 68.10
N GLU A 261 -31.86 -25.54 69.09
CA GLU A 261 -32.70 -26.49 69.85
C GLU A 261 -32.09 -26.81 71.23
N LYS A 262 -32.33 -25.93 72.21
CA LYS A 262 -32.52 -26.25 73.64
C LYS A 262 -33.33 -25.14 74.30
N ASP A 263 -34.58 -25.00 73.85
CA ASP A 263 -35.76 -24.64 74.64
C ASP A 263 -36.90 -24.29 73.70
N GLY A 264 -37.96 -25.09 73.75
CA GLY A 264 -39.08 -25.03 72.82
C GLY A 264 -39.82 -23.70 72.88
N ARG A 265 -39.67 -22.90 71.82
CA ARG A 265 -40.69 -22.05 71.17
C ARG A 265 -40.07 -21.29 69.99
N CYS A 266 -40.24 -21.81 68.77
CA CYS A 266 -39.94 -21.06 67.55
C CYS A 266 -41.14 -20.20 67.15
N ALA A 267 -40.99 -18.88 67.22
CA ALA A 267 -41.88 -17.94 66.53
C ALA A 267 -41.28 -17.65 65.15
N VAL A 268 -41.95 -18.11 64.09
CA VAL A 268 -41.57 -17.79 62.71
C VAL A 268 -41.93 -16.32 62.45
N LYS A 269 -40.92 -15.44 62.44
CA LYS A 269 -41.08 -14.06 61.98
C LYS A 269 -40.75 -14.03 60.50
N SER A 270 -41.76 -13.90 59.65
CA SER A 270 -41.62 -13.74 58.21
C SER A 270 -40.83 -12.47 57.91
N ILE A 271 -39.67 -12.61 57.26
CA ILE A 271 -38.90 -11.49 56.72
C ILE A 271 -39.23 -11.41 55.23
N SER A 272 -39.98 -10.37 54.86
CA SER A 272 -40.23 -10.01 53.46
C SER A 272 -39.00 -9.26 52.93
N ILE A 273 -38.25 -9.88 52.02
CA ILE A 273 -37.15 -9.21 51.31
C ILE A 273 -37.75 -8.59 50.04
N SER A 274 -37.79 -7.26 49.99
CA SER A 274 -38.12 -6.51 48.78
C SER A 274 -36.85 -6.37 47.94
N LEU A 275 -36.82 -7.04 46.79
CA LEU A 275 -35.79 -6.84 45.77
C LEU A 275 -36.13 -5.56 44.99
N ILE A 276 -35.21 -4.61 44.97
CA ILE A 276 -35.21 -3.42 44.09
C ILE A 276 -34.29 -3.73 42.91
#